data_AF-A0A9E4T422-F1
#
_entry.id   AF-A0A9E4T422-F1
#
_cell.length_a   1.000
_cell.length_b   1.000
_cell.length_c   1.000
_cell.angle_alpha   90.00
_cell.angle_beta   90.00
_cell.angle_gamma   90.00
#
_symmetry.space_group_name_H-M   'P 1'
#
loop_
_entity.id
_entity.type
_entity.pdbx_description
1 polymer ?
#
loop_
_entity_poly.entity_id
_entity_poly.type
_entity_poly.pdbx_seq_one_letter_code
_entity_poly.pdbx_strand_id
1 'polypeptide(L)'
;MAKLWTRQEDELIARHFQERGLQWVVDRLLNRSRAAVAKRALKLGIRGRQWTGAEDYVIRTCYKRFGAGYCRRYMPRRSEIAIMSRARRLGVLRDRKQRKKVMDGHDEIGCVQAAIKTGWMPEPDDLPEGFFELEAKDERVG
;
A
#
# COMPACT_ATOMS: atom_id res chain seq x y z
N MET A 1 8.04 35.62 4.13
CA MET A 1 6.69 35.47 4.74
C MET A 1 6.10 34.12 4.38
N ALA A 2 5.39 33.46 5.29
CA ALA A 2 4.70 32.21 4.98
C ALA A 2 3.47 32.49 4.10
N LYS A 3 3.39 31.88 2.92
CA LYS A 3 2.24 32.03 2.01
C LYS A 3 0.97 31.50 2.69
N LEU A 4 -0.06 32.35 2.82
CA LEU A 4 -1.36 32.00 3.39
C LEU A 4 -2.02 30.88 2.59
N TRP A 5 -2.72 29.96 3.27
CA TRP A 5 -3.49 28.89 2.64
C TRP A 5 -4.83 29.44 2.16
N THR A 6 -5.21 29.12 0.92
CA THR A 6 -6.53 29.49 0.41
C THR A 6 -7.57 28.41 0.72
N ARG A 7 -8.85 28.80 0.75
CA ARG A 7 -9.96 27.85 0.92
C ARG A 7 -9.96 26.76 -0.16
N GLN A 8 -9.61 27.11 -1.40
CA GLN A 8 -9.50 26.15 -2.51
C GLN A 8 -8.39 25.12 -2.28
N GLU A 9 -7.24 25.53 -1.73
CA GLU A 9 -6.16 24.60 -1.38
C GLU A 9 -6.62 23.63 -0.27
N ASP A 10 -7.31 24.13 0.75
CA ASP A 10 -7.84 23.30 1.84
C ASP A 10 -8.91 22.33 1.35
N GLU A 11 -9.82 22.76 0.47
CA GLU A 11 -10.84 21.89 -0.14
C GLU A 11 -10.21 20.80 -1.01
N LEU A 12 -9.15 21.12 -1.75
CA LEU A 12 -8.41 20.13 -2.55
C LEU A 12 -7.74 19.08 -1.66
N ILE A 13 -7.13 19.49 -0.55
CA ILE A 13 -6.56 18.58 0.45
C ILE A 13 -7.68 17.72 1.06
N ALA A 14 -8.78 18.33 1.51
CA ALA A 14 -9.91 17.63 2.14
C ALA A 14 -10.50 16.53 1.26
N ARG A 15 -10.68 16.80 -0.03
CA ARG A 15 -11.31 15.85 -0.95
C ARG A 15 -10.38 14.73 -1.40
N HIS A 16 -9.09 15.01 -1.61
CA HIS A 16 -8.22 14.09 -2.36
C HIS A 16 -7.08 13.50 -1.55
N PHE A 17 -6.75 14.03 -0.38
CA PHE A 17 -5.58 13.57 0.39
C PHE A 17 -5.70 12.11 0.84
N GLN A 18 -6.87 11.69 1.31
CA GLN A 18 -7.09 10.31 1.78
C GLN A 18 -7.15 9.32 0.62
N GLU A 19 -7.83 9.68 -0.47
CA GLU A 19 -8.06 8.78 -1.60
C GLU A 19 -6.84 8.68 -2.54
N ARG A 20 -6.33 9.83 -3.00
CA ARG A 20 -5.29 9.97 -4.03
C ARG A 20 -3.88 10.10 -3.45
N GLY A 21 -3.78 10.44 -2.16
CA GLY A 21 -2.53 10.52 -1.44
C GLY A 21 -1.77 11.85 -1.58
N LEU A 22 -0.75 12.01 -0.75
CA LEU A 22 0.04 13.25 -0.65
C LEU A 22 0.70 13.67 -1.98
N GLN A 23 1.24 12.71 -2.76
CA GLN A 23 1.94 13.06 -4.00
C GLN A 23 0.97 13.69 -5.00
N TRP A 24 -0.20 13.07 -5.20
CA TRP A 24 -1.21 13.59 -6.11
C TRP A 24 -1.61 15.02 -5.76
N VAL A 25 -1.83 15.31 -4.47
CA VAL A 25 -2.18 16.65 -3.99
C VAL A 25 -1.07 17.66 -4.26
N VAL A 26 0.18 17.27 -4.01
CA VAL A 26 1.35 18.15 -4.24
C VAL A 26 1.51 18.50 -5.71
N ASP A 27 1.27 17.55 -6.62
CA ASP A 27 1.36 17.80 -8.06
C ASP A 27 0.32 18.84 -8.54
N ARG A 28 -0.80 19.02 -7.82
CA ARG A 28 -1.83 20.03 -8.12
C ARG A 28 -1.60 21.34 -7.37
N LEU A 29 -0.75 21.32 -6.35
CA LEU A 29 -0.34 22.47 -5.57
C LEU A 29 1.12 22.79 -5.88
N LEU A 30 1.42 23.14 -7.15
CA LEU A 30 2.78 23.34 -7.70
C LEU A 30 3.67 24.29 -6.86
N ASN A 31 3.05 25.17 -6.08
CA ASN A 31 3.73 26.15 -5.22
C ASN A 31 3.85 25.73 -3.75
N ARG A 32 3.55 24.47 -3.42
CA ARG A 32 3.58 23.92 -2.05
C ARG A 32 4.47 22.69 -1.99
N SER A 33 5.37 22.66 -1.02
CA SER A 33 6.21 21.48 -0.79
C SER A 33 5.40 20.32 -0.18
N ARG A 34 5.86 19.08 -0.39
CA ARG A 34 5.29 17.87 0.27
C ARG A 34 5.13 18.05 1.78
N ALA A 35 6.12 18.62 2.44
CA ALA A 35 6.08 18.86 3.88
C ALA A 35 5.03 19.90 4.29
N ALA A 36 4.86 20.97 3.49
CA ALA A 36 3.84 21.98 3.75
C ALA A 36 2.43 21.41 3.63
N VAL A 37 2.16 20.64 2.57
CA VAL A 37 0.86 19.97 2.35
C VAL A 37 0.57 18.97 3.46
N ALA A 38 1.53 18.12 3.82
CA ALA A 38 1.35 17.15 4.91
C ALA A 38 1.07 17.83 6.25
N LYS A 39 1.78 18.92 6.57
CA LYS A 39 1.54 19.71 7.79
C LYS A 39 0.18 20.40 7.77
N ARG A 40 -0.28 20.86 6.61
CA ARG A 40 -1.61 21.47 6.47
C ARG A 40 -2.72 20.44 6.62
N ALA A 41 -2.60 19.28 5.98
CA ALA A 41 -3.53 18.17 6.16
C ALA A 41 -3.68 17.78 7.64
N LEU A 42 -2.56 17.67 8.36
CA LEU A 42 -2.57 17.40 9.80
C LEU A 42 -3.32 18.49 10.59
N LYS A 43 -3.11 19.78 10.27
CA LYS A 43 -3.83 20.90 10.90
C LYS A 43 -5.34 20.89 10.61
N LEU A 44 -5.74 20.39 9.44
CA LEU A 44 -7.14 20.22 9.06
C LEU A 44 -7.75 18.93 9.63
N GLY A 45 -7.00 18.15 10.41
CA GLY A 45 -7.45 16.86 10.95
C GLY A 45 -7.51 15.73 9.91
N ILE A 46 -6.99 15.96 8.71
CA ILE A 46 -7.04 15.00 7.60
C ILE A 46 -5.85 14.05 7.72
N ARG A 47 -6.16 12.76 7.83
CA ARG A 47 -5.16 11.69 7.86
C ARG A 47 -4.98 11.11 6.46
N GLY A 48 -3.80 10.56 6.20
CA GLY A 48 -3.57 9.77 5.00
C GLY A 48 -4.38 8.48 5.03
N ARG A 49 -4.38 7.74 3.92
CA ARG A 49 -5.01 6.43 3.82
C ARG A 49 -4.57 5.51 4.97
N GLN A 50 -5.55 5.02 5.72
CA GLN A 50 -5.33 4.11 6.85
C GLN A 50 -4.92 2.72 6.36
N TRP A 51 -4.05 2.06 7.12
CA TRP A 51 -3.66 0.68 6.86
C TRP A 51 -4.76 -0.26 7.31
N THR A 52 -5.03 -1.29 6.52
CA THR A 52 -6.09 -2.25 6.81
C THR A 52 -5.51 -3.59 7.24
N GLY A 53 -6.39 -4.45 7.77
CA GLY A 53 -6.01 -5.81 8.17
C GLY A 53 -5.44 -6.62 7.01
N ALA A 54 -5.99 -6.44 5.80
CA ALA A 54 -5.51 -7.05 4.56
C ALA A 54 -4.06 -6.70 4.29
N GLU A 55 -3.77 -5.39 4.27
CA GLU A 55 -2.45 -4.87 3.94
C GLU A 55 -1.42 -5.33 4.98
N ASP A 56 -1.80 -5.29 6.27
CA ASP A 56 -0.95 -5.79 7.35
C ASP A 56 -0.69 -7.29 7.25
N TYR A 57 -1.68 -8.08 6.86
CA TYR A 57 -1.54 -9.52 6.65
C TYR A 57 -0.55 -9.82 5.50
N VAL A 58 -0.73 -9.18 4.35
CA VAL A 58 0.20 -9.31 3.22
C VAL A 58 1.62 -8.93 3.65
N ILE A 59 1.79 -7.88 4.45
CA ILE A 59 3.11 -7.50 4.98
C ILE A 59 3.66 -8.59 5.90
N ARG A 60 2.87 -9.11 6.85
CA ARG A 60 3.34 -10.16 7.78
C ARG A 60 3.77 -11.44 7.06
N THR A 61 3.01 -11.84 6.06
CA THR A 61 3.24 -13.08 5.31
C THR A 61 4.35 -12.91 4.28
N CYS A 62 4.28 -11.87 3.43
CA CYS A 62 5.11 -11.78 2.23
C CYS A 62 6.36 -10.89 2.43
N TYR A 63 6.32 -9.90 3.33
CA TYR A 63 7.42 -8.92 3.42
C TYR A 63 8.73 -9.53 3.90
N LYS A 64 8.67 -10.46 4.88
CA LYS A 64 9.85 -11.09 5.46
C LYS A 64 10.69 -11.77 4.38
N ARG A 65 10.05 -12.48 3.46
CA ARG A 65 10.69 -13.27 2.41
C ARG A 65 10.94 -12.47 1.12
N PHE A 66 9.93 -11.78 0.62
CA PHE A 66 9.97 -11.16 -0.72
C PHE A 66 10.21 -9.64 -0.69
N GLY A 67 9.89 -8.99 0.43
CA GLY A 67 10.09 -7.55 0.62
C GLY A 67 9.02 -6.68 -0.05
N ALA A 68 9.29 -5.37 -0.04
CA ALA A 68 8.31 -4.34 -0.37
C ALA A 68 7.82 -4.37 -1.83
N GLY A 69 8.71 -4.61 -2.80
CA GLY A 69 8.34 -4.64 -4.22
C GLY A 69 7.35 -5.75 -4.54
N TYR A 70 7.46 -6.91 -3.87
CA TYR A 70 6.48 -7.99 -4.02
C TYR A 70 5.14 -7.64 -3.36
N CYS A 71 5.18 -7.12 -2.12
CA CYS A 71 3.97 -6.68 -1.42
C CYS A 71 3.19 -5.62 -2.21
N ARG A 72 3.88 -4.72 -2.92
CA ARG A 72 3.27 -3.66 -3.73
C ARG A 72 2.36 -4.18 -4.85
N ARG A 73 2.58 -5.40 -5.35
CA ARG A 73 1.71 -6.03 -6.35
C ARG A 73 0.27 -6.19 -5.86
N TYR A 74 0.10 -6.40 -4.55
CA TYR A 74 -1.21 -6.56 -3.87
C TYR A 74 -1.75 -5.25 -3.30
N MET A 75 -0.94 -4.18 -3.32
CA MET A 75 -1.27 -2.88 -2.72
C MET A 75 -0.89 -1.77 -3.69
N PRO A 76 -1.57 -1.66 -4.85
CA PRO A 76 -1.18 -0.73 -5.92
C PRO A 76 -1.24 0.74 -5.48
N ARG A 77 -2.06 1.05 -4.46
CA ARG A 77 -2.18 2.39 -3.88
C ARG A 77 -1.09 2.71 -2.83
N ARG A 78 -0.17 1.79 -2.54
CA ARG A 78 0.93 1.96 -1.59
C ARG A 78 2.27 2.00 -2.31
N SER A 79 3.13 2.95 -1.90
CA SER A 79 4.52 2.93 -2.33
C SER A 79 5.32 1.90 -1.55
N GLU A 80 6.40 1.38 -2.13
CA GLU A 80 7.31 0.46 -1.44
C GLU A 80 7.86 1.07 -0.15
N ILE A 81 8.15 2.37 -0.16
CA ILE A 81 8.59 3.12 1.02
C ILE A 81 7.53 3.08 2.13
N ALA A 82 6.25 3.25 1.79
CA ALA A 82 5.16 3.16 2.75
C ALA A 82 5.05 1.74 3.33
N ILE A 83 5.16 0.72 2.49
CA ILE A 83 5.17 -0.69 2.90
C ILE A 83 6.34 -0.98 3.83
N MET A 84 7.56 -0.55 3.50
CA MET A 84 8.74 -0.70 4.36
C MET A 84 8.56 -0.03 5.72
N SER A 85 7.99 1.18 5.72
CA SER A 85 7.68 1.92 6.96
C SER A 85 6.66 1.18 7.80
N ARG A 86 5.62 0.61 7.18
CA ARG A 86 4.60 -0.18 7.88
C ARG A 86 5.16 -1.49 8.41
N ALA A 87 5.93 -2.24 7.62
CA ALA A 87 6.58 -3.46 8.05
C ALA A 87 7.43 -3.24 9.31
N ARG A 88 8.21 -2.15 9.35
CA ARG A 88 8.97 -1.76 10.54
C ARG A 88 8.06 -1.52 11.76
N ARG A 89 6.92 -0.84 11.58
CA ARG A 89 5.93 -0.63 12.65
C ARG A 89 5.26 -1.91 13.12
N LEU A 90 5.09 -2.89 12.23
CA LEU A 90 4.55 -4.21 12.54
C LEU A 90 5.59 -5.17 13.13
N GLY A 91 6.86 -4.76 13.23
CA GLY A 91 7.96 -5.62 13.68
C GLY A 91 8.43 -6.65 12.66
N VAL A 92 8.05 -6.50 11.39
CA VAL A 92 8.42 -7.44 10.31
C VAL A 92 9.70 -6.95 9.64
N LEU A 93 10.79 -7.69 9.87
CA LEU A 93 12.07 -7.43 9.21
C LEU A 93 12.24 -8.30 7.98
N ARG A 94 12.90 -7.75 6.95
CA ARG A 94 13.23 -8.48 5.73
C ARG A 94 14.37 -9.45 6.01
N ASP A 95 14.16 -10.74 5.74
CA ASP A 95 15.21 -11.75 5.76
C ASP A 95 15.98 -11.71 4.44
N ARG A 96 17.17 -11.09 4.49
CA ARG A 96 18.04 -10.96 3.31
C ARG A 96 18.72 -12.28 2.93
N LYS A 97 18.78 -13.28 3.82
CA LYS A 97 19.43 -14.57 3.55
C LYS A 97 18.55 -15.48 2.70
N GLN A 98 17.23 -15.39 2.86
CA GLN A 98 16.26 -16.18 2.08
C GLN A 98 16.00 -15.64 0.67
N ARG A 99 16.54 -14.46 0.31
CA ARG A 99 16.39 -13.83 -1.01
C ARG A 99 16.87 -14.70 -2.19
N LYS A 100 17.80 -15.64 -1.97
CA LYS A 100 18.46 -16.42 -3.03
C LYS A 100 17.79 -17.76 -3.37
N LYS A 101 16.75 -18.17 -2.65
CA LYS A 101 16.01 -19.39 -2.99
C LYS A 101 14.87 -19.02 -3.92
N VAL A 102 15.13 -19.07 -5.23
CA VAL A 102 14.05 -19.21 -6.23
C VAL A 102 13.33 -20.50 -5.85
N MET A 103 12.02 -20.47 -5.68
CA MET A 103 11.23 -21.69 -5.58
C MET A 103 10.42 -21.84 -6.86
N ASP A 104 10.61 -22.99 -7.50
CA ASP A 104 9.73 -23.52 -8.53
C ASP A 104 8.38 -23.85 -7.91
N GLY A 105 7.31 -23.46 -8.60
CA GLY A 105 5.98 -24.05 -8.46
C GLY A 105 5.23 -23.72 -7.17
N HIS A 106 4.16 -22.96 -7.35
CA HIS A 106 3.03 -22.76 -6.43
C HIS A 106 3.11 -21.58 -5.46
N ASP A 107 2.22 -20.63 -5.77
CA ASP A 107 2.10 -19.30 -5.22
C ASP A 107 1.61 -19.30 -3.77
N GLU A 108 2.37 -18.66 -2.88
CA GLU A 108 1.92 -18.35 -1.51
C GLU A 108 0.69 -17.40 -1.52
N ILE A 109 0.41 -16.75 -2.66
CA ILE A 109 -0.84 -16.01 -2.95
C ILE A 109 -2.02 -16.96 -3.01
N GLY A 110 -1.85 -18.15 -3.58
CA GLY A 110 -2.85 -19.20 -3.64
C GLY A 110 -3.29 -19.63 -2.24
N CYS A 111 -2.38 -19.63 -1.25
CA CYS A 111 -2.72 -19.89 0.14
C CYS A 111 -3.58 -18.77 0.76
N VAL A 112 -3.32 -17.51 0.43
CA VAL A 112 -4.13 -16.37 0.91
C VAL A 112 -5.49 -16.34 0.22
N GLN A 113 -5.53 -16.57 -1.09
CA GLN A 113 -6.76 -16.67 -1.87
C GLN A 113 -7.61 -17.88 -1.45
N ALA A 114 -6.99 -19.04 -1.22
CA ALA A 114 -7.66 -20.23 -0.71
C ALA A 114 -8.15 -20.03 0.73
N ALA A 115 -7.38 -19.38 1.60
CA ALA A 115 -7.79 -19.06 2.97
C ALA A 115 -9.04 -18.16 3.01
N ILE A 116 -9.11 -17.16 2.13
CA ILE A 116 -10.28 -16.27 2.02
C ILE A 116 -11.46 -17.03 1.38
N LYS A 117 -11.23 -17.76 0.28
CA LYS A 117 -12.28 -18.51 -0.44
C LYS A 117 -12.89 -19.65 0.38
N THR A 118 -12.12 -20.26 1.28
CA THR A 118 -12.58 -21.34 2.17
C THR A 118 -13.22 -20.83 3.47
N GLY A 119 -13.33 -19.50 3.64
CA GLY A 119 -13.91 -18.90 4.85
C GLY A 119 -13.04 -19.03 6.10
N TRP A 120 -11.78 -19.47 5.95
CA TRP A 120 -10.80 -19.56 7.04
C TRP A 120 -10.22 -18.19 7.42
N MET A 121 -10.33 -17.20 6.53
CA MET A 121 -10.07 -15.78 6.77
C MET A 121 -11.28 -14.93 6.39
N PRO A 122 -11.64 -13.89 7.17
CA PRO A 122 -12.60 -12.89 6.72
C PRO A 122 -12.04 -12.13 5.51
N GLU A 123 -12.86 -11.95 4.49
CA GLU A 123 -12.54 -11.10 3.34
C GLU A 123 -12.36 -9.65 3.83
N PRO A 124 -11.18 -9.04 3.65
CA PRO A 124 -10.98 -7.68 4.11
C PRO A 124 -11.84 -6.70 3.31
N ASP A 125 -12.56 -5.83 4.03
CA ASP A 125 -13.52 -4.86 3.45
C ASP A 125 -12.92 -3.87 2.43
N ASP A 126 -11.58 -3.81 2.30
CA ASP A 126 -10.86 -2.85 1.48
C ASP A 126 -10.01 -3.49 0.36
N LEU A 127 -10.29 -4.74 -0.02
CA LEU A 127 -9.64 -5.36 -1.17
C LEU A 127 -9.94 -4.57 -2.46
N PRO A 128 -8.93 -4.25 -3.28
CA PRO A 128 -9.16 -3.67 -4.61
C PRO A 128 -10.01 -4.60 -5.48
N GLU A 129 -10.94 -4.06 -6.27
CA GLU A 129 -11.59 -4.81 -7.36
C GLU A 129 -10.53 -5.48 -8.25
N GLY A 130 -10.75 -6.76 -8.59
CA GLY A 130 -9.80 -7.56 -9.37
C GLY A 130 -8.59 -8.09 -8.59
N PHE A 131 -8.56 -7.98 -7.26
CA PHE A 131 -7.48 -8.57 -6.42
C PHE A 131 -7.28 -10.07 -6.68
N PHE A 132 -8.37 -10.77 -7.01
CA PHE A 132 -8.39 -12.20 -7.30
C PHE A 132 -8.10 -12.54 -8.78
N GLU A 133 -8.02 -11.56 -9.68
CA GLU A 133 -7.86 -11.75 -11.13
C GLU A 133 -6.40 -11.71 -11.62
N LEU A 134 -5.44 -11.58 -10.71
CA LEU A 134 -4.02 -11.86 -10.99
C LEU A 134 -3.83 -13.38 -11.11
N GLU A 135 -4.41 -13.98 -12.15
CA GLU A 135 -4.01 -15.32 -12.56
C GLU A 135 -2.57 -15.25 -13.03
N ALA A 136 -1.72 -16.11 -12.44
CA ALA A 136 -0.40 -16.37 -12.97
C ALA A 136 -0.58 -16.72 -14.44
N LYS A 137 -0.07 -15.87 -15.34
CA LYS A 137 0.09 -16.25 -16.73
C LYS A 137 1.04 -17.44 -16.74
N ASP A 138 0.45 -18.62 -16.81
CA ASP A 138 1.14 -19.87 -17.06
C ASP A 138 1.59 -19.86 -18.53
N GLU A 139 2.67 -19.12 -18.81
CA GLU A 139 3.42 -19.32 -20.06
C GLU A 139 4.37 -20.52 -19.85
N ARG A 140 3.76 -21.70 -19.75
CA ARG A 140 4.39 -22.98 -20.07
C ARG A 140 3.43 -23.84 -20.89
N VAL A 141 3.25 -23.50 -22.17
CA VAL A 141 3.00 -24.53 -23.19
C VAL A 141 3.52 -24.03 -24.55
N GLY A 142 4.46 -24.78 -25.14
CA GLY A 142 5.00 -24.58 -26.48
C GLY A 142 6.39 -25.17 -26.62
#